data_AF-A0A2T4JBX4-F1
#
_entry.id   AF-A0A2T4JBX4-F1
#
_cell.length_a   1.000
_cell.length_b   1.000
_cell.length_c   1.000
_cell.angle_alpha   90.00
_cell.angle_beta   90.00
_cell.angle_gamma   90.00
#
_symmetry.space_group_name_H-M   'P 1'
#
loop_
_entity.id
_entity.type
_entity.pdbx_description
1 polymer ?
#
loop_
_entity_poly.entity_id
_entity_poly.type
_entity_poly.pdbx_seq_one_letter_code
_entity_poly.pdbx_strand_id
1 'polypeptide(L)'
;MADAVRGSIVINEVLPDPNSAIGGTGPRFDTDQSGTVTALDEFVEIYNSGPTAVNISGLQLWDRATGNWFTFPTGTILQPGAHAMVMVGSNLGTGPALGPNDLAFYAGRGTSVLNNSAAENALLYDPATNTYVQVAFNGAGMATPGVGGAFTGLPAGATQIGSGENFGTATPGYSLQRNPDGGDTITSGPPNPANDNICFAEGTLIATPNGPRAVETLRPGDLVLTTDETAMPVLWLGSSRFAAARLWREPRLWPVTLAAGCLGPGLPARDLRLSRQHRLRLGGAIAQRMAGTPHVLVPAHALLGLPGITLSRPAGDITYYHLLLPRHAIVLAEDLPAESFYPGPQALEALDAEARAELARLLGDTPPEPAHPFLNAQQARALVQRHLRHGRPLHP
;
A
#
# COMPACT_ATOMS: atom_id res chain seq x y z
N MET A 1 12.66 -7.44 19.06
CA MET A 1 12.81 -6.18 18.31
C MET A 1 13.59 -6.56 17.08
N ALA A 2 13.08 -6.15 15.92
CA ALA A 2 13.67 -6.46 14.63
C ALA A 2 15.13 -6.02 14.56
N ASP A 3 15.92 -6.78 13.82
CA ASP A 3 17.31 -6.42 13.55
C ASP A 3 17.32 -5.28 12.53
N ALA A 4 17.95 -4.15 12.90
CA ALA A 4 17.88 -2.93 12.10
C ALA A 4 19.27 -2.35 11.77
N VAL A 5 19.51 -2.04 10.49
CA VAL A 5 20.62 -1.16 10.09
C VAL A 5 20.22 0.30 10.23
N ARG A 6 21.21 1.19 10.41
CA ARG A 6 20.99 2.64 10.58
C ARG A 6 19.98 2.97 11.69
N GLY A 7 19.87 2.11 12.70
CA GLY A 7 19.03 2.27 13.89
C GLY A 7 17.56 1.94 13.71
N SER A 8 17.02 1.85 12.49
CA SER A 8 15.58 1.62 12.29
C SER A 8 15.17 0.96 10.97
N ILE A 9 16.11 0.68 10.06
CA ILE A 9 15.80 0.11 8.75
C ILE A 9 15.87 -1.41 8.85
N VAL A 10 14.73 -2.04 8.64
CA VAL A 10 14.54 -3.49 8.80
C VAL A 10 14.12 -4.12 7.47
N ILE A 11 14.40 -5.41 7.30
CA ILE A 11 13.72 -6.21 6.28
C ILE A 11 12.30 -6.48 6.80
N ASN A 12 11.30 -6.14 5.99
CA ASN A 12 9.89 -6.17 6.38
C ASN A 12 9.14 -7.34 5.74
N GLU A 13 9.32 -7.51 4.42
CA GLU A 13 8.60 -8.51 3.64
C GLU A 13 9.53 -9.07 2.56
N VAL A 14 9.38 -10.36 2.28
CA VAL A 14 10.09 -11.06 1.23
C VAL A 14 9.09 -11.90 0.45
N LEU A 15 9.04 -11.74 -0.88
CA LEU A 15 8.31 -12.63 -1.77
C LEU A 15 9.32 -13.45 -2.58
N PRO A 16 9.69 -14.65 -2.11
CA PRO A 16 10.71 -15.48 -2.77
C PRO A 16 10.13 -16.37 -3.87
N ASP A 17 8.82 -16.64 -3.83
CA ASP A 17 8.16 -17.50 -4.82
C ASP A 17 6.80 -16.92 -5.21
N PRO A 18 6.78 -15.92 -6.09
CA PRO A 18 5.54 -15.27 -6.49
C PRO A 18 4.60 -16.21 -7.27
N ASN A 19 5.14 -17.12 -8.10
CA ASN A 19 4.36 -17.74 -9.18
C ASN A 19 4.75 -19.18 -9.55
N SER A 20 5.60 -19.88 -8.78
CA SER A 20 6.08 -21.22 -9.14
C SER A 20 5.12 -22.39 -8.86
N ALA A 21 3.85 -22.13 -8.51
CA ALA A 21 2.85 -23.16 -8.31
C ALA A 21 2.68 -24.08 -9.55
N ILE A 22 3.38 -25.22 -9.53
CA ILE A 22 3.17 -26.36 -10.42
C ILE A 22 1.77 -26.89 -10.10
N GLY A 23 0.74 -26.41 -10.81
CA GLY A 23 -0.63 -26.95 -10.69
C GLY A 23 -1.76 -25.97 -10.33
N GLY A 24 -1.53 -24.65 -10.28
CA GLY A 24 -2.60 -23.67 -10.58
C GLY A 24 -3.64 -23.30 -9.50
N THR A 25 -3.34 -23.40 -8.20
CA THR A 25 -4.31 -23.02 -7.13
C THR A 25 -3.87 -21.90 -6.19
N GLY A 26 -2.61 -21.46 -6.23
CA GLY A 26 -2.12 -20.31 -5.46
C GLY A 26 -2.38 -18.97 -6.15
N PRO A 27 -2.52 -17.86 -5.40
CA PRO A 27 -2.64 -16.53 -5.98
C PRO A 27 -1.36 -16.17 -6.76
N ARG A 28 -1.53 -15.39 -7.84
CA ARG A 28 -0.49 -15.05 -8.81
C ARG A 28 -0.29 -13.54 -8.81
N PHE A 29 0.96 -13.10 -8.76
CA PHE A 29 1.28 -11.68 -8.61
C PHE A 29 2.23 -11.23 -9.71
N ASP A 30 1.81 -10.19 -10.44
CA ASP A 30 2.65 -9.40 -11.34
C ASP A 30 3.17 -8.22 -10.53
N THR A 31 4.20 -8.50 -9.72
CA THR A 31 4.76 -7.55 -8.76
C THR A 31 5.43 -6.40 -9.50
N ASP A 32 6.11 -6.71 -10.60
CA ASP A 32 6.86 -5.74 -11.39
C ASP A 32 5.97 -4.93 -12.36
N GLN A 33 4.71 -5.34 -12.51
CA GLN A 33 3.67 -4.77 -13.37
C GLN A 33 4.05 -4.75 -14.85
N SER A 34 4.78 -5.76 -15.29
CA SER A 34 5.12 -5.96 -16.70
C SER A 34 3.93 -6.46 -17.53
N GLY A 35 2.82 -6.82 -16.90
CA GLY A 35 1.66 -7.47 -17.51
C GLY A 35 1.85 -8.97 -17.68
N THR A 36 2.96 -9.54 -17.21
CA THR A 36 3.27 -10.97 -17.30
C THR A 36 3.64 -11.51 -15.94
N VAL A 37 2.81 -12.42 -15.44
CA VAL A 37 3.05 -13.15 -14.20
C VAL A 37 4.14 -14.20 -14.42
N THR A 38 5.29 -14.06 -13.76
CA THR A 38 6.46 -14.93 -13.91
C THR A 38 7.14 -15.25 -12.59
N ALA A 39 8.11 -16.18 -12.59
CA ALA A 39 8.95 -16.41 -11.41
C ALA A 39 9.87 -15.22 -11.07
N LEU A 40 9.94 -14.19 -11.92
CA LEU A 40 10.74 -12.98 -11.67
C LEU A 40 10.01 -11.93 -10.82
N ASP A 41 8.75 -12.15 -10.46
CA ASP A 41 7.96 -11.22 -9.63
C ASP A 41 8.36 -11.20 -8.14
N GLU A 42 9.59 -11.60 -7.84
CA GLU A 42 10.18 -11.61 -6.50
C GLU A 42 10.43 -10.18 -6.02
N PHE A 43 10.30 -9.96 -4.72
CA PHE A 43 10.71 -8.69 -4.12
C PHE A 43 11.22 -8.85 -2.68
N VAL A 44 11.96 -7.82 -2.27
CA VAL A 44 12.26 -7.55 -0.87
C VAL A 44 11.77 -6.14 -0.54
N GLU A 45 11.03 -6.02 0.55
CA GLU A 45 10.60 -4.75 1.11
C GLU A 45 11.38 -4.45 2.40
N ILE A 46 11.90 -3.23 2.50
CA ILE A 46 12.47 -2.70 3.73
C ILE A 46 11.56 -1.63 4.33
N TYR A 47 11.60 -1.48 5.65
CA TYR A 47 10.73 -0.56 6.38
C TYR A 47 11.54 0.33 7.32
N ASN A 48 11.19 1.62 7.38
CA ASN A 48 11.71 2.51 8.42
C ASN A 48 10.78 2.48 9.65
N SER A 49 11.17 1.67 10.63
CA SER A 49 10.48 1.53 11.92
C SER A 49 10.72 2.69 12.90
N GLY A 50 11.57 3.63 12.51
CA GLY A 50 12.03 4.72 13.36
C GLY A 50 11.17 5.97 13.23
N PRO A 51 11.27 6.90 14.21
CA PRO A 51 10.49 8.14 14.21
C PRO A 51 11.06 9.22 13.26
N THR A 52 12.22 8.99 12.64
CA THR A 52 12.94 9.99 11.82
C THR A 52 13.25 9.47 10.42
N ALA A 53 13.31 10.38 9.45
CA ALA A 53 13.71 10.04 8.09
C ALA A 53 15.16 9.52 8.07
N VAL A 54 15.41 8.46 7.33
CA VAL A 54 16.73 7.83 7.21
C VAL A 54 17.20 7.92 5.77
N ASN A 55 18.39 8.45 5.56
CA ASN A 55 19.07 8.32 4.28
C ASN A 55 19.46 6.85 4.12
N ILE A 56 18.95 6.16 3.10
CA ILE A 56 19.24 4.75 2.81
C ILE A 56 20.16 4.58 1.59
N SER A 57 20.72 5.66 1.07
CA SER A 57 21.69 5.59 -0.02
C SER A 57 22.85 4.66 0.30
N GLY A 58 23.21 3.87 -0.70
CA GLY A 58 24.31 2.93 -0.63
C GLY A 58 24.04 1.68 0.19
N LEU A 59 22.89 1.55 0.87
CA LEU A 59 22.48 0.27 1.42
C LEU A 59 22.37 -0.77 0.29
N GLN A 60 22.63 -2.02 0.60
CA GLN A 60 22.70 -3.09 -0.39
C GLN A 60 21.84 -4.27 0.02
N LEU A 61 21.13 -4.85 -0.94
CA LEU A 61 20.46 -6.13 -0.78
C LEU A 61 21.31 -7.24 -1.37
N TRP A 62 21.47 -8.30 -0.59
CA TRP A 62 22.29 -9.45 -0.91
C TRP A 62 21.47 -10.72 -0.76
N ASP A 63 21.77 -11.68 -1.63
CA ASP A 63 21.33 -13.07 -1.50
C ASP A 63 22.56 -13.95 -1.30
N ARG A 64 22.37 -15.07 -0.58
CA ARG A 64 23.44 -15.99 -0.22
C ARG A 64 24.22 -16.50 -1.43
N ALA A 65 23.51 -16.87 -2.50
CA ALA A 65 24.09 -17.48 -3.70
C ALA A 65 24.47 -16.41 -4.74
N THR A 66 23.66 -15.36 -4.83
CA THR A 66 23.77 -14.34 -5.88
C THR A 66 24.76 -13.22 -5.53
N GLY A 67 25.02 -12.99 -4.24
CA GLY A 67 25.80 -11.85 -3.77
C GLY A 67 24.98 -10.55 -3.81
N ASN A 68 25.63 -9.41 -4.02
CA ASN A 68 24.97 -8.11 -4.13
C ASN A 68 24.09 -8.11 -5.37
N TRP A 69 22.79 -7.96 -5.20
CA TRP A 69 21.85 -7.89 -6.31
C TRP A 69 21.17 -6.53 -6.44
N PHE A 70 21.26 -5.66 -5.44
CA PHE A 70 20.75 -4.30 -5.53
C PHE A 70 21.48 -3.34 -4.58
N THR A 71 21.66 -2.09 -5.02
CA THR A 71 22.21 -1.01 -4.19
C THR A 71 21.30 0.21 -4.31
N PHE A 72 20.85 0.73 -3.16
CA PHE A 72 19.96 1.89 -3.12
C PHE A 72 20.65 3.13 -3.70
N PRO A 73 19.99 3.85 -4.64
CA PRO A 73 20.58 5.01 -5.30
C PRO A 73 21.02 6.13 -4.34
N THR A 74 21.88 7.01 -4.84
CA THR A 74 22.28 8.21 -4.09
C THR A 74 21.10 9.18 -3.96
N GLY A 75 20.94 9.80 -2.79
CA GLY A 75 19.84 10.72 -2.49
C GLY A 75 18.55 10.05 -2.00
N THR A 76 18.54 8.73 -1.83
CA THR A 76 17.36 7.99 -1.37
C THR A 76 17.14 8.19 0.13
N ILE A 77 16.03 8.82 0.49
CA ILE A 77 15.60 9.07 1.87
C ILE A 77 14.29 8.31 2.13
N LEU A 78 14.30 7.41 3.11
CA LEU A 78 13.11 6.69 3.55
C LEU A 78 12.50 7.38 4.77
N GLN A 79 11.27 7.86 4.63
CA GLN A 79 10.57 8.61 5.68
C GLN A 79 10.18 7.68 6.85
N PRO A 80 9.88 8.23 8.05
CA PRO A 80 9.31 7.46 9.14
C PRO A 80 8.07 6.69 8.69
N GLY A 81 8.00 5.41 9.02
CA GLY A 81 6.85 4.58 8.69
C GLY A 81 6.69 4.27 7.19
N ALA A 82 7.67 4.60 6.36
CA ALA A 82 7.65 4.32 4.93
C ALA A 82 8.40 3.03 4.58
N HIS A 83 8.06 2.48 3.42
CA HIS A 83 8.60 1.24 2.88
C HIS A 83 9.40 1.52 1.60
N ALA A 84 10.43 0.73 1.36
CA ALA A 84 11.11 0.69 0.08
C ALA A 84 11.11 -0.74 -0.45
N MET A 85 10.40 -0.92 -1.56
CA MET A 85 10.24 -2.20 -2.24
C MET A 85 11.24 -2.31 -3.38
N VAL A 86 11.94 -3.43 -3.46
CA VAL A 86 12.91 -3.73 -4.53
C VAL A 86 12.48 -5.00 -5.23
N MET A 87 12.11 -4.87 -6.49
CA MET A 87 11.58 -5.95 -7.33
C MET A 87 12.66 -6.48 -8.27
N VAL A 88 12.63 -7.79 -8.50
CA VAL A 88 13.36 -8.42 -9.59
C VAL A 88 12.63 -8.08 -10.89
N GLY A 89 13.37 -7.67 -11.93
CA GLY A 89 12.80 -7.17 -13.18
C GLY A 89 13.67 -6.11 -13.86
N SER A 90 13.56 -6.01 -15.18
CA SER A 90 14.35 -5.11 -16.03
C SER A 90 13.55 -3.96 -16.65
N ASN A 91 12.22 -4.00 -16.57
CA ASN A 91 11.33 -2.99 -17.15
C ASN A 91 10.61 -2.18 -16.06
N LEU A 92 10.59 -0.86 -16.24
CA LEU A 92 9.72 0.04 -15.52
C LEU A 92 8.28 -0.17 -16.02
N GLY A 93 7.56 -1.13 -15.43
CA GLY A 93 6.10 -1.06 -15.38
C GLY A 93 5.64 0.19 -14.61
N THR A 94 4.34 0.33 -14.33
CA THR A 94 3.87 1.41 -13.43
C THR A 94 4.34 1.25 -11.98
N GLY A 95 4.88 0.08 -11.62
CA GLY A 95 5.24 -0.31 -10.27
C GLY A 95 4.01 -0.41 -9.35
N PRO A 96 4.13 -1.09 -8.20
CA PRO A 96 3.05 -1.17 -7.22
C PRO A 96 2.56 0.21 -6.82
N ALA A 97 1.25 0.31 -6.54
CA ALA A 97 0.66 1.55 -6.07
C ALA A 97 1.12 1.82 -4.64
N LEU A 98 2.23 2.53 -4.52
CA LEU A 98 2.89 2.81 -3.25
C LEU A 98 2.30 4.04 -2.54
N GLY A 99 2.38 4.06 -1.20
CA GLY A 99 2.03 5.23 -0.41
C GLY A 99 2.94 6.44 -0.72
N PRO A 100 2.60 7.64 -0.25
CA PRO A 100 3.24 8.88 -0.71
C PRO A 100 4.73 8.98 -0.38
N ASN A 101 5.16 8.25 0.65
CA ASN A 101 6.53 8.23 1.13
C ASN A 101 7.25 6.91 0.81
N ASP A 102 6.51 5.95 0.26
CA ASP A 102 7.03 4.64 -0.07
C ASP A 102 7.77 4.72 -1.41
N LEU A 103 8.76 3.86 -1.58
CA LEU A 103 9.65 3.86 -2.73
C LEU A 103 9.64 2.50 -3.42
N ALA A 104 9.66 2.50 -4.75
CA ALA A 104 9.81 1.29 -5.56
C ALA A 104 11.10 1.36 -6.36
N PHE A 105 11.79 0.23 -6.44
CA PHE A 105 13.00 0.08 -7.23
C PHE A 105 12.93 -1.21 -8.04
N TYR A 106 13.51 -1.16 -9.23
CA TYR A 106 13.76 -2.33 -10.06
C TYR A 106 15.23 -2.68 -9.98
N ALA A 107 15.54 -3.95 -9.72
CA ALA A 107 16.90 -4.42 -9.63
C ALA A 107 17.62 -4.44 -10.98
N GLY A 108 16.89 -4.31 -12.10
CA GLY A 108 17.46 -4.37 -13.45
C GLY A 108 17.88 -5.79 -13.83
N ARG A 109 17.25 -6.82 -13.26
CA ARG A 109 17.65 -8.23 -13.39
C ARG A 109 16.62 -9.03 -14.17
N GLY A 110 17.10 -9.92 -15.04
CA GLY A 110 16.27 -10.86 -15.80
C GLY A 110 16.27 -12.29 -15.25
N THR A 111 16.76 -12.48 -14.02
CA THR A 111 16.82 -13.78 -13.33
C THR A 111 16.39 -13.60 -11.89
N SER A 112 15.73 -14.61 -11.34
CA SER A 112 15.41 -14.74 -9.91
C SER A 112 16.65 -14.53 -9.05
N VAL A 113 16.44 -13.92 -7.88
CA VAL A 113 17.49 -13.66 -6.87
C VAL A 113 17.23 -14.44 -5.58
N LEU A 114 15.98 -14.77 -5.30
CA LEU A 114 15.56 -15.61 -4.19
C LEU A 114 15.11 -16.95 -4.80
N ASN A 115 15.93 -18.00 -4.69
CA ASN A 115 15.63 -19.26 -5.35
C ASN A 115 14.83 -20.20 -4.43
N ASN A 116 13.65 -20.59 -4.90
CA ASN A 116 12.69 -21.41 -4.16
C ASN A 116 13.06 -22.92 -4.00
N SER A 117 14.34 -23.28 -3.92
CA SER A 117 14.76 -24.69 -3.88
C SER A 117 15.71 -25.07 -2.74
N ALA A 118 16.14 -24.12 -1.91
CA ALA A 118 17.06 -24.37 -0.79
C ALA A 118 16.77 -23.51 0.45
N ALA A 119 17.50 -23.81 1.53
CA ALA A 119 17.69 -22.93 2.67
C ALA A 119 18.29 -21.58 2.22
N GLU A 120 17.51 -20.51 2.30
CA GLU A 120 17.85 -19.19 1.78
C GLU A 120 18.15 -18.15 2.85
N ASN A 121 18.92 -17.14 2.46
CA ASN A 121 19.16 -15.97 3.27
C ASN A 121 19.14 -14.71 2.41
N ALA A 122 18.45 -13.68 2.90
CA ALA A 122 18.57 -12.32 2.37
C ALA A 122 19.25 -11.42 3.40
N LEU A 123 20.04 -10.48 2.89
CA LEU A 123 20.90 -9.61 3.67
C LEU A 123 20.64 -8.15 3.29
N LEU A 124 20.48 -7.29 4.29
CA LEU A 124 20.54 -5.84 4.13
C LEU A 124 21.85 -5.35 4.74
N TYR A 125 22.78 -4.93 3.89
CA TYR A 125 24.14 -4.53 4.26
C TYR A 125 24.32 -3.03 4.15
N ASP A 126 24.99 -2.44 5.13
CA ASP A 126 25.43 -1.05 5.15
C ASP A 126 26.95 -0.95 4.96
N PRO A 127 27.42 -0.57 3.75
CA PRO A 127 28.84 -0.39 3.50
C PRO A 127 29.50 0.72 4.32
N ALA A 128 28.73 1.70 4.79
CA ALA A 128 29.28 2.85 5.52
C ALA A 128 29.78 2.46 6.92
N THR A 129 29.10 1.49 7.55
CA THR A 129 29.42 1.00 8.90
C THR A 129 29.97 -0.42 8.88
N ASN A 130 30.03 -1.07 7.72
CA ASN A 130 30.39 -2.48 7.56
C ASN A 130 29.52 -3.39 8.44
N THR A 131 28.21 -3.11 8.50
CA THR A 131 27.24 -3.84 9.31
C THR A 131 26.10 -4.38 8.48
N TYR A 132 25.43 -5.43 8.95
CA TYR A 132 24.28 -6.00 8.24
C TYR A 132 23.20 -6.55 9.16
N VAL A 133 22.01 -6.72 8.60
CA VAL A 133 20.92 -7.53 9.19
C VAL A 133 20.51 -8.60 8.20
N GLN A 134 20.10 -9.76 8.72
CA GLN A 134 19.89 -10.96 7.91
C GLN A 134 18.57 -11.61 8.24
N VAL A 135 17.91 -12.11 7.20
CA VAL A 135 16.77 -13.01 7.33
C VAL A 135 17.11 -14.37 6.75
N ALA A 136 16.54 -15.42 7.33
CA ALA A 136 16.64 -16.79 6.86
C ALA A 136 15.23 -17.37 6.66
N PHE A 137 15.03 -18.16 5.63
CA PHE A 137 13.75 -18.82 5.37
C PHE A 137 13.95 -20.19 4.71
N ASN A 138 12.88 -20.98 4.62
CA ASN A 138 12.88 -22.37 4.13
C ASN A 138 13.83 -23.30 4.93
N GLY A 139 13.85 -23.13 6.25
CA GLY A 139 14.66 -23.95 7.16
C GLY A 139 16.16 -23.61 7.17
N ALA A 140 16.54 -22.46 6.60
CA ALA A 140 17.92 -22.01 6.61
C ALA A 140 18.41 -21.60 8.00
N GLY A 141 19.67 -21.95 8.29
CA GLY A 141 20.43 -21.28 9.34
C GLY A 141 20.92 -19.90 8.88
N MET A 142 21.37 -19.08 9.82
CA MET A 142 22.05 -17.82 9.50
C MET A 142 23.41 -18.10 8.88
N ALA A 143 23.55 -17.83 7.59
CA ALA A 143 24.82 -17.92 6.89
C ALA A 143 25.73 -16.75 7.26
N THR A 144 26.99 -17.02 7.61
CA THR A 144 27.99 -15.98 7.87
C THR A 144 28.70 -15.60 6.56
N PRO A 145 28.78 -14.30 6.20
CA PRO A 145 29.54 -13.85 5.04
C PRO A 145 30.98 -14.37 5.03
N GLY A 146 31.42 -14.91 3.89
CA GLY A 146 32.76 -15.48 3.72
C GLY A 146 32.93 -16.91 4.22
N VAL A 147 31.95 -17.49 4.92
CA VAL A 147 31.96 -18.90 5.34
C VAL A 147 31.19 -19.73 4.31
N GLY A 148 31.80 -20.82 3.83
CA GLY A 148 31.15 -21.74 2.89
C GLY A 148 30.71 -21.10 1.56
N GLY A 149 31.37 -20.02 1.14
CA GLY A 149 31.04 -19.27 -0.09
C GLY A 149 29.80 -18.38 0.00
N ALA A 150 29.20 -18.25 1.19
CA ALA A 150 28.01 -17.41 1.39
C ALA A 150 28.34 -15.92 1.17
N PHE A 151 27.47 -15.24 0.42
CA PHE A 151 27.56 -13.80 0.14
C PHE A 151 28.91 -13.40 -0.48
N THR A 152 29.31 -14.14 -1.51
CA THR A 152 30.58 -13.90 -2.22
C THR A 152 30.67 -12.44 -2.67
N GLY A 153 31.77 -11.77 -2.29
CA GLY A 153 32.02 -10.35 -2.58
C GLY A 153 31.65 -9.39 -1.46
N LEU A 154 30.95 -9.85 -0.41
CA LEU A 154 30.69 -9.03 0.77
C LEU A 154 32.00 -8.77 1.52
N PRO A 155 32.30 -7.53 1.95
CA PRO A 155 33.56 -7.20 2.62
C PRO A 155 33.84 -8.05 3.85
N ALA A 156 35.09 -8.49 4.01
CA ALA A 156 35.51 -9.24 5.19
C ALA A 156 35.35 -8.41 6.47
N GLY A 157 35.03 -9.08 7.58
CA GLY A 157 34.83 -8.43 8.88
C GLY A 157 33.52 -7.66 9.02
N ALA A 158 32.58 -7.81 8.08
CA ALA A 158 31.23 -7.27 8.24
C ALA A 158 30.57 -7.84 9.50
N THR A 159 29.93 -6.97 10.27
CA THR A 159 29.36 -7.32 11.59
C THR A 159 27.85 -7.42 11.51
N GLN A 160 27.30 -8.56 11.94
CA GLN A 160 25.86 -8.72 12.07
C GLN A 160 25.33 -7.86 13.22
N ILE A 161 24.25 -7.13 12.95
CA ILE A 161 23.43 -6.49 13.98
C ILE A 161 22.36 -7.49 14.37
N GLY A 162 22.27 -7.76 15.67
CA GLY A 162 21.35 -8.76 16.21
C GLY A 162 21.77 -10.20 15.90
N SER A 163 20.80 -11.12 15.96
CA SER A 163 21.04 -12.56 15.77
C SER A 163 20.63 -13.09 14.40
N GLY A 164 20.01 -12.24 13.58
CA GLY A 164 19.30 -12.62 12.37
C GLY A 164 17.92 -13.18 12.69
N GLU A 165 17.02 -13.10 11.70
CA GLU A 165 15.60 -13.38 11.88
C GLU A 165 15.14 -14.54 11.00
N ASN A 166 14.43 -15.51 11.59
CA ASN A 166 13.86 -16.62 10.83
C ASN A 166 12.45 -16.24 10.35
N PHE A 167 12.30 -16.08 9.04
CA PHE A 167 11.06 -15.72 8.38
C PHE A 167 10.13 -16.91 8.13
N GLY A 168 10.57 -18.13 8.47
CA GLY A 168 9.75 -19.34 8.37
C GLY A 168 9.87 -20.02 7.01
N THR A 169 8.77 -20.60 6.54
CA THR A 169 8.74 -21.40 5.30
C THR A 169 7.89 -20.69 4.26
N ALA A 170 8.49 -20.37 3.12
CA ALA A 170 7.81 -19.77 1.99
C ALA A 170 6.72 -20.70 1.47
N THR A 171 5.59 -20.11 1.08
CA THR A 171 4.50 -20.82 0.40
C THR A 171 4.35 -20.20 -0.99
N PRO A 172 4.29 -20.99 -2.08
CA PRO A 172 4.13 -20.43 -3.42
C PRO A 172 2.95 -19.47 -3.54
N GLY A 173 3.21 -18.26 -4.04
CA GLY A 173 2.23 -17.18 -4.15
C GLY A 173 2.02 -16.36 -2.87
N TYR A 174 2.76 -16.65 -1.79
CA TYR A 174 2.66 -15.93 -0.51
C TYR A 174 4.00 -15.31 -0.15
N SER A 175 3.96 -14.12 0.44
CA SER A 175 5.12 -13.47 1.03
C SER A 175 5.31 -13.90 2.48
N LEU A 176 6.56 -13.81 2.93
CA LEU A 176 6.93 -13.88 4.33
C LEU A 176 7.04 -12.46 4.85
N GLN A 177 6.17 -12.10 5.78
CA GLN A 177 5.94 -10.72 6.17
C GLN A 177 5.98 -10.57 7.69
N ARG A 178 6.62 -9.49 8.15
CA ARG A 178 6.54 -9.09 9.54
C ARG A 178 5.13 -8.62 9.88
N ASN A 179 4.61 -9.04 11.03
CA ASN A 179 3.36 -8.49 11.52
C ASN A 179 3.50 -6.98 11.79
N PRO A 180 2.51 -6.17 11.41
CA PRO A 180 2.54 -4.72 11.59
C PRO A 180 2.31 -4.28 13.06
N ASP A 181 2.40 -5.19 14.03
CA ASP A 181 2.23 -4.94 15.46
C ASP A 181 3.51 -4.41 16.15
N GLY A 182 4.60 -4.31 15.39
CA GLY A 182 5.93 -3.92 15.86
C GLY A 182 6.68 -5.05 16.57
N GLY A 183 6.19 -6.29 16.49
CA GLY A 183 6.83 -7.49 17.00
C GLY A 183 7.71 -8.21 15.97
N ASP A 184 8.40 -9.25 16.43
CA ASP A 184 9.24 -10.12 15.58
C ASP A 184 8.44 -11.32 15.03
N THR A 185 7.10 -11.24 15.06
CA THR A 185 6.24 -12.31 14.58
C THR A 185 6.17 -12.25 13.06
N ILE A 186 6.67 -13.29 12.40
CA ILE A 186 6.58 -13.43 10.95
C ILE A 186 5.37 -14.30 10.58
N THR A 187 4.62 -13.88 9.58
CA THR A 187 3.49 -14.63 9.03
C THR A 187 3.69 -14.89 7.54
N SER A 188 2.99 -15.91 7.02
CA SER A 188 2.85 -16.15 5.59
C SER A 188 1.49 -15.62 5.16
N GLY A 189 1.45 -14.77 4.14
CA GLY A 189 0.24 -14.10 3.66
C GLY A 189 0.32 -13.73 2.18
N PRO A 190 -0.80 -13.42 1.51
CA PRO A 190 -0.75 -12.83 0.18
C PRO A 190 0.15 -11.58 0.23
N PRO A 191 1.02 -11.36 -0.77
CA PRO A 191 1.83 -10.16 -0.89
C PRO A 191 0.97 -8.92 -0.65
N ASN A 192 1.38 -8.08 0.30
CA ASN A 192 0.60 -6.90 0.67
C ASN A 192 1.37 -5.58 0.52
N PRO A 193 2.16 -5.38 -0.56
CA PRO A 193 2.95 -4.17 -0.73
C PRO A 193 2.03 -2.95 -0.63
N ALA A 194 2.17 -2.21 0.47
CA ALA A 194 1.39 -1.01 0.80
C ALA A 194 -0.15 -1.12 0.73
N ASN A 195 -0.77 -2.20 1.23
CA ASN A 195 -2.24 -2.31 1.23
C ASN A 195 -2.89 -1.39 2.30
N ASP A 196 -3.53 -0.31 1.83
CA ASP A 196 -4.28 0.68 2.63
C ASP A 196 -5.77 0.60 2.20
N ASN A 197 -6.64 0.12 3.09
CA ASN A 197 -8.07 -0.10 2.85
C ASN A 197 -8.80 1.19 2.38
N ILE A 198 -9.69 1.12 1.39
CA ILE A 198 -10.55 2.25 0.95
C ILE A 198 -11.75 2.38 1.91
N CYS A 199 -11.78 3.41 2.78
CA CYS A 199 -12.82 3.54 3.81
C CYS A 199 -13.20 4.98 4.15
N PHE A 200 -14.45 5.19 4.58
CA PHE A 200 -14.91 6.39 5.27
C PHE A 200 -14.67 6.24 6.78
N ALA A 201 -14.24 7.30 7.48
CA ALA A 201 -14.21 7.26 8.94
C ALA A 201 -15.62 7.42 9.52
N GLU A 202 -15.83 6.88 10.73
CA GLU A 202 -17.05 7.08 11.52
C GLU A 202 -17.45 8.56 11.63
N GLY A 203 -18.77 8.81 11.62
CA GLY A 203 -19.35 10.15 11.67
C GLY A 203 -19.41 10.86 10.32
N THR A 204 -18.79 10.32 9.26
CA THR A 204 -18.90 10.88 7.90
C THR A 204 -20.36 10.83 7.44
N LEU A 205 -20.91 11.99 7.07
CA LEU A 205 -22.26 12.09 6.52
C LEU A 205 -22.27 11.74 5.04
N ILE A 206 -23.08 10.76 4.66
CA ILE A 206 -23.36 10.38 3.28
C ILE A 206 -24.73 10.94 2.89
N ALA A 207 -24.81 11.59 1.73
CA ALA A 207 -26.07 12.14 1.24
C ALA A 207 -27.07 11.01 0.93
N THR A 208 -28.30 11.18 1.39
CA THR A 208 -29.43 10.28 1.09
C THR A 208 -30.62 11.09 0.61
N PRO A 209 -31.62 10.49 -0.06
CA PRO A 209 -32.82 11.21 -0.53
C PRO A 209 -33.57 11.97 0.58
N ASN A 210 -33.47 11.51 1.83
CA ASN A 210 -34.15 12.11 2.98
C ASN A 210 -33.23 12.98 3.85
N GLY A 211 -32.08 13.37 3.31
CA GLY A 211 -31.05 14.16 3.99
C GLY A 211 -29.80 13.35 4.35
N PRO A 212 -28.69 14.01 4.73
CA PRO A 212 -27.45 13.31 5.03
C PRO A 212 -27.57 12.41 6.26
N ARG A 213 -26.96 11.21 6.20
CA ARG A 213 -26.91 10.24 7.30
C ARG A 213 -25.46 9.85 7.58
N ALA A 214 -25.12 9.67 8.85
CA ALA A 214 -23.80 9.18 9.23
C ALA A 214 -23.61 7.74 8.69
N VAL A 215 -22.43 7.46 8.13
CA VAL A 215 -22.12 6.22 7.41
C VAL A 215 -22.39 4.98 8.27
N GLU A 216 -22.09 5.04 9.57
CA GLU A 216 -22.30 3.95 10.54
C GLU A 216 -23.78 3.62 10.79
N THR A 217 -24.69 4.51 10.40
CA THR A 217 -26.15 4.33 10.55
C THR A 217 -26.79 3.73 9.32
N LEU A 218 -26.09 3.67 8.18
CA LEU A 218 -26.61 3.08 6.94
C LEU A 218 -26.73 1.56 7.08
N ARG A 219 -27.70 0.97 6.38
CA ARG A 219 -27.93 -0.47 6.34
C ARG A 219 -28.14 -0.93 4.90
N PRO A 220 -27.86 -2.21 4.57
CA PRO A 220 -28.24 -2.75 3.28
C PRO A 220 -29.71 -2.45 2.94
N GLY A 221 -29.96 -1.96 1.73
CA GLY A 221 -31.26 -1.48 1.25
C GLY A 221 -31.51 0.02 1.43
N ASP A 222 -30.77 0.72 2.30
CA ASP A 222 -30.86 2.19 2.39
C ASP A 222 -30.41 2.83 1.06
N LEU A 223 -31.08 3.91 0.66
CA LEU A 223 -30.71 4.65 -0.54
C LEU A 223 -29.67 5.74 -0.23
N VAL A 224 -28.61 5.81 -1.03
CA VAL A 224 -27.63 6.91 -1.02
C VAL A 224 -27.66 7.65 -2.35
N LEU A 225 -27.40 8.95 -2.33
CA LEU A 225 -27.32 9.77 -3.54
C LEU A 225 -25.94 9.63 -4.18
N THR A 226 -25.93 9.42 -5.49
CA THR A 226 -24.72 9.44 -6.30
C THR A 226 -24.68 10.68 -7.18
N THR A 227 -23.49 11.07 -7.63
CA THR A 227 -23.28 12.33 -8.38
C THR A 227 -23.90 12.38 -9.78
N ASP A 228 -24.35 11.24 -10.30
CA ASP A 228 -25.19 11.10 -11.50
C ASP A 228 -26.69 11.16 -11.15
N GLU A 229 -27.02 11.84 -10.04
CA GLU A 229 -28.35 12.16 -9.54
C GLU A 229 -29.29 10.96 -9.39
N THR A 230 -28.72 9.76 -9.25
CA THR A 230 -29.47 8.53 -9.06
C THR A 230 -29.34 8.08 -7.61
N ALA A 231 -30.45 7.72 -6.97
CA ALA A 231 -30.39 7.08 -5.66
C ALA A 231 -30.08 5.59 -5.83
N MET A 232 -29.07 5.07 -5.15
CA MET A 232 -28.69 3.66 -5.21
C MET A 232 -28.82 2.97 -3.86
N PRO A 233 -29.29 1.71 -3.82
CA PRO A 233 -29.35 0.96 -2.58
C PRO A 233 -27.94 0.56 -2.14
N VAL A 234 -27.67 0.67 -0.84
CA VAL A 234 -26.51 0.05 -0.22
C VAL A 234 -26.68 -1.47 -0.32
N LEU A 235 -25.71 -2.16 -0.91
CA LEU A 235 -25.71 -3.63 -0.95
C LEU A 235 -25.06 -4.21 0.30
N TRP A 236 -24.02 -3.55 0.79
CA TRP A 236 -23.25 -4.01 1.94
C TRP A 236 -22.54 -2.83 2.61
N LEU A 237 -22.41 -2.92 3.94
CA LEU A 237 -21.67 -1.97 4.75
C LEU A 237 -20.69 -2.73 5.64
N GLY A 238 -19.43 -2.80 5.22
CA GLY A 238 -18.35 -3.35 6.02
C GLY A 238 -17.85 -2.34 7.05
N SER A 239 -17.33 -2.83 8.17
CA SER A 239 -16.66 -1.96 9.14
C SER A 239 -15.43 -2.61 9.75
N SER A 240 -14.45 -1.79 10.12
CA SER A 240 -13.23 -2.22 10.79
C SER A 240 -12.88 -1.19 11.87
N ARG A 241 -12.81 -1.65 13.12
CA ARG A 241 -12.44 -0.81 14.26
C ARG A 241 -10.97 -1.00 14.60
N PHE A 242 -10.27 0.11 14.76
CA PHE A 242 -8.87 0.15 15.13
C PHE A 242 -8.72 0.85 16.48
N ALA A 243 -8.18 0.12 17.46
CA ALA A 243 -7.87 0.68 18.77
C ALA A 243 -6.78 1.75 18.66
N ALA A 244 -6.85 2.79 19.51
CA ALA A 244 -5.87 3.88 19.53
C ALA A 244 -4.44 3.34 19.57
N ALA A 245 -4.14 2.39 20.46
CA ALA A 245 -2.81 1.80 20.60
C ALA A 245 -2.28 1.17 19.29
N ARG A 246 -3.16 0.55 18.49
CA ARG A 246 -2.82 0.02 17.17
C ARG A 246 -2.57 1.14 16.17
N LEU A 247 -3.46 2.13 16.13
CA LEU A 247 -3.29 3.30 15.25
C LEU A 247 -1.97 4.01 15.52
N TRP A 248 -1.53 4.12 16.78
CA TRP A 248 -0.23 4.68 17.14
C TRP A 248 0.97 3.91 16.62
N ARG A 249 0.86 2.58 16.53
CA ARG A 249 1.89 1.69 15.99
C ARG A 249 1.87 1.63 14.46
N GLU A 250 0.70 1.86 13.87
CA GLU A 250 0.49 1.80 12.42
C GLU A 250 0.02 3.16 11.85
N PRO A 251 0.91 4.16 11.68
CA PRO A 251 0.55 5.46 11.11
C PRO A 251 -0.10 5.43 9.72
N ARG A 252 0.07 4.33 8.97
CA ARG A 252 -0.63 4.10 7.69
C ARG A 252 -2.16 4.08 7.84
N LEU A 253 -2.66 3.66 9.01
CA LEU A 253 -4.09 3.65 9.32
C LEU A 253 -4.62 5.03 9.74
N TRP A 254 -3.76 6.04 9.84
CA TRP A 254 -4.18 7.40 10.17
C TRP A 254 -4.98 7.99 9.02
N PRO A 255 -6.11 8.64 9.31
CA PRO A 255 -6.93 9.21 8.26
C PRO A 255 -6.26 10.44 7.65
N VAL A 256 -6.48 10.63 6.36
CA VAL A 256 -6.35 11.94 5.73
C VAL A 256 -7.59 12.75 6.09
N THR A 257 -7.40 13.94 6.63
CA THR A 257 -8.47 14.90 6.94
C THR A 257 -8.44 16.02 5.93
N LEU A 258 -9.61 16.26 5.33
CA LEU A 258 -9.89 17.35 4.44
C LEU A 258 -10.74 18.35 5.22
N ALA A 259 -10.18 19.51 5.53
CA ALA A 259 -10.89 20.57 6.24
C ALA A 259 -12.05 21.12 5.40
N ALA A 260 -13.11 21.58 6.04
CA ALA A 260 -14.24 22.18 5.35
C ALA A 260 -13.79 23.28 4.35
N GLY A 261 -14.28 23.21 3.11
CA GLY A 261 -13.97 24.16 2.04
C GLY A 261 -12.56 24.06 1.43
N CYS A 262 -11.76 23.04 1.76
CA CYS A 262 -10.37 22.97 1.28
C CYS A 262 -10.21 22.62 -0.22
N LEU A 263 -11.24 22.09 -0.88
CA LEU A 263 -11.16 21.63 -2.28
C LEU A 263 -11.94 22.48 -3.29
N GLY A 264 -12.78 23.39 -2.82
CA GLY A 264 -13.62 24.26 -3.64
C GLY A 264 -14.66 25.00 -2.79
N PRO A 265 -15.50 25.85 -3.41
CA PRO A 265 -16.52 26.63 -2.70
C PRO A 265 -17.45 25.72 -1.88
N GLY A 266 -17.27 25.73 -0.55
CA GLY A 266 -18.07 24.94 0.38
C GLY A 266 -17.79 23.42 0.37
N LEU A 267 -16.67 22.96 -0.22
CA LEU A 267 -16.35 21.54 -0.36
C LEU A 267 -15.02 21.14 0.32
N PRO A 268 -15.01 20.11 1.18
CA PRO A 268 -16.18 19.44 1.75
C PRO A 268 -17.00 20.40 2.64
N ALA A 269 -18.28 20.11 2.87
CA ALA A 269 -19.17 20.95 3.69
C ALA A 269 -18.77 20.94 5.18
N ARG A 270 -18.14 19.87 5.63
CA ARG A 270 -17.56 19.67 6.96
C ARG A 270 -16.21 18.97 6.82
N ASP A 271 -15.44 18.93 7.90
CA ASP A 271 -14.20 18.16 7.92
C ASP A 271 -14.48 16.69 7.58
N LEU A 272 -13.86 16.20 6.52
CA LEU A 272 -14.02 14.84 6.02
C LEU A 272 -12.77 14.03 6.31
N ARG A 273 -12.95 12.86 6.94
CA ARG A 273 -11.87 11.94 7.31
C ARG A 273 -11.95 10.66 6.49
N LEU A 274 -10.91 10.37 5.74
CA LEU A 274 -10.83 9.21 4.83
C LEU A 274 -9.58 8.40 5.11
N SER A 275 -9.62 7.11 4.80
CA SER A 275 -8.38 6.34 4.68
C SER A 275 -7.52 6.86 3.52
N ARG A 276 -6.22 6.54 3.56
CA ARG A 276 -5.21 7.17 2.68
C ARG A 276 -5.41 6.87 1.19
N GLN A 277 -5.87 5.68 0.84
CA GLN A 277 -6.12 5.28 -0.55
C GLN A 277 -7.53 5.59 -1.04
N HIS A 278 -8.43 6.06 -0.15
CA HIS A 278 -9.78 6.40 -0.55
C HIS A 278 -9.76 7.49 -1.62
N ARG A 279 -10.42 7.25 -2.76
CA ARG A 279 -10.35 8.17 -3.89
C ARG A 279 -11.51 9.14 -3.93
N LEU A 280 -11.15 10.37 -4.28
CA LEU A 280 -12.07 11.47 -4.51
C LEU A 280 -12.20 11.70 -6.01
N ARG A 281 -13.42 12.01 -6.47
CA ARG A 281 -13.67 12.32 -7.88
C ARG A 281 -13.34 13.77 -8.15
N LEU A 282 -12.16 14.03 -8.69
CA LEU A 282 -11.77 15.36 -9.14
C LEU A 282 -12.12 15.58 -10.61
N GLY A 283 -12.29 16.83 -11.02
CA GLY A 283 -12.70 17.11 -12.39
C GLY A 283 -12.26 18.46 -12.95
N GLY A 284 -12.69 18.71 -14.19
CA GLY A 284 -12.49 19.97 -14.90
C GLY A 284 -11.48 19.91 -16.04
N ALA A 285 -11.19 21.07 -16.63
CA ALA A 285 -10.39 21.16 -17.86
C ALA A 285 -8.94 20.66 -17.71
N ILE A 286 -8.40 20.58 -16.49
CA ILE A 286 -7.07 20.00 -16.25
C ILE A 286 -7.15 18.47 -16.32
N ALA A 287 -8.16 17.84 -15.68
CA ALA A 287 -8.41 16.40 -15.78
C ALA A 287 -8.63 15.97 -17.24
N GLN A 288 -9.47 16.70 -17.99
CA GLN A 288 -9.73 16.43 -19.41
C GLN A 288 -8.45 16.42 -20.24
N ARG A 289 -7.56 17.39 -20.03
CA ARG A 289 -6.29 17.51 -20.78
C ARG A 289 -5.26 16.45 -20.38
N MET A 290 -5.35 15.91 -19.17
CA MET A 290 -4.37 14.94 -18.65
C MET A 290 -4.76 13.49 -18.89
N ALA A 291 -6.04 13.18 -18.72
CA ALA A 291 -6.56 11.82 -18.69
C ALA A 291 -7.55 11.53 -19.83
N GLY A 292 -7.86 12.52 -20.68
CA GLY A 292 -8.84 12.37 -21.76
C GLY A 292 -10.30 12.33 -21.29
N THR A 293 -10.56 12.47 -20.00
CA THR A 293 -11.89 12.43 -19.36
C THR A 293 -12.10 13.63 -18.43
N PRO A 294 -13.32 14.17 -18.30
CA PRO A 294 -13.58 15.33 -17.45
C PRO A 294 -13.48 15.02 -15.95
N HIS A 295 -13.54 13.73 -15.59
CA HIS A 295 -13.52 13.26 -14.19
C HIS A 295 -12.55 12.11 -14.02
N VAL A 296 -11.83 12.14 -12.90
CA VAL A 296 -10.82 11.15 -12.52
C VAL A 296 -10.89 10.86 -11.02
N LEU A 297 -10.43 9.69 -10.62
CA LEU A 297 -10.34 9.30 -9.21
C LEU A 297 -8.91 9.47 -8.70
N VAL A 298 -8.76 10.23 -7.62
CA VAL A 298 -7.47 10.58 -7.01
C VAL A 298 -7.46 10.16 -5.55
N PRO A 299 -6.48 9.36 -5.09
CA PRO A 299 -6.40 8.93 -3.69
C PRO A 299 -6.14 10.12 -2.75
N ALA A 300 -6.77 10.12 -1.58
CA ALA A 300 -6.71 11.19 -0.60
C ALA A 300 -5.27 11.54 -0.18
N HIS A 301 -4.39 10.54 -0.04
CA HIS A 301 -2.99 10.79 0.32
C HIS A 301 -2.22 11.59 -0.74
N ALA A 302 -2.62 11.54 -2.01
CA ALA A 302 -1.96 12.30 -3.07
C ALA A 302 -2.29 13.81 -2.99
N LEU A 303 -3.28 14.18 -2.17
CA LEU A 303 -3.68 15.56 -1.89
C LEU A 303 -2.96 16.15 -0.67
N LEU A 304 -2.17 15.35 0.06
CA LEU A 304 -1.41 15.82 1.21
C LEU A 304 -0.42 16.93 0.78
N GLY A 305 -0.33 17.96 1.62
CA GLY A 305 0.46 19.17 1.35
C GLY A 305 -0.34 20.29 0.69
N LEU A 306 -1.59 20.04 0.29
CA LEU A 306 -2.53 21.11 -0.03
C LEU A 306 -3.03 21.83 1.24
N PRO A 307 -3.30 23.14 1.17
CA PRO A 307 -3.91 23.86 2.28
C PRO A 307 -5.21 23.19 2.75
N GLY A 308 -5.31 22.94 4.06
CA GLY A 308 -6.49 22.29 4.65
C GLY A 308 -6.53 20.76 4.52
N ILE A 309 -5.52 20.11 3.94
CA ILE A 309 -5.47 18.64 3.81
C ILE A 309 -4.27 18.09 4.58
N THR A 310 -4.54 17.32 5.64
CA THR A 310 -3.51 16.86 6.58
C THR A 310 -3.67 15.38 6.93
N LEU A 311 -2.58 14.73 7.30
CA LEU A 311 -2.65 13.43 7.97
C LEU A 311 -2.99 13.66 9.45
N SER A 312 -4.11 13.11 9.90
CA SER A 312 -4.62 13.38 11.24
C SER A 312 -4.21 12.31 12.23
N ARG A 313 -3.45 12.73 13.23
CA ARG A 313 -3.06 11.91 14.38
C ARG A 313 -4.31 11.50 15.17
N PRO A 314 -4.59 10.20 15.33
CA PRO A 314 -5.74 9.73 16.08
C PRO A 314 -5.67 10.19 17.54
N ALA A 315 -6.77 10.78 18.03
CA ALA A 315 -6.95 11.10 19.45
C ALA A 315 -7.56 9.93 20.24
N GLY A 316 -8.00 8.88 19.55
CA GLY A 316 -8.67 7.71 20.11
C GLY A 316 -8.81 6.60 19.06
N ASP A 317 -9.71 5.66 19.33
CA ASP A 317 -10.09 4.63 18.37
C ASP A 317 -10.68 5.26 17.10
N ILE A 318 -10.59 4.54 15.98
CA ILE A 318 -11.23 4.92 14.73
C ILE A 318 -11.95 3.71 14.18
N THR A 319 -13.22 3.87 13.83
CA THR A 319 -13.95 2.90 13.01
C THR A 319 -14.00 3.39 11.57
N TYR A 320 -13.66 2.50 10.64
CA TYR A 320 -13.71 2.73 9.21
C TYR A 320 -14.83 1.90 8.58
N TYR A 321 -15.49 2.45 7.56
CA TYR A 321 -16.64 1.87 6.88
C TYR A 321 -16.42 1.74 5.38
N HIS A 322 -16.84 0.61 4.83
CA HIS A 322 -16.82 0.28 3.40
C HIS A 322 -18.25 0.26 2.86
N LEU A 323 -18.56 1.14 1.92
CA LEU A 323 -19.91 1.29 1.36
C LEU A 323 -19.99 0.65 -0.02
N LEU A 324 -20.55 -0.56 -0.14
CA LEU A 324 -20.74 -1.22 -1.43
C LEU A 324 -22.11 -0.89 -2.04
N LEU A 325 -22.10 -0.57 -3.33
CA LEU A 325 -23.29 -0.29 -4.16
C LEU A 325 -23.37 -1.31 -5.31
N PRO A 326 -24.47 -1.37 -6.10
CA PRO A 326 -24.64 -2.32 -7.21
C PRO A 326 -23.58 -2.20 -8.31
N ARG A 327 -22.91 -1.06 -8.38
CA ARG A 327 -21.72 -0.82 -9.18
C ARG A 327 -20.80 0.11 -8.43
N HIS A 328 -19.54 0.19 -8.87
CA HIS A 328 -18.68 1.28 -8.40
C HIS A 328 -19.31 2.62 -8.82
N ALA A 329 -19.59 3.48 -7.85
CA ALA A 329 -20.26 4.75 -8.08
C ALA A 329 -19.64 5.83 -7.20
N ILE A 330 -19.99 7.09 -7.49
CA ILE A 330 -19.48 8.25 -6.75
C ILE A 330 -20.60 8.76 -5.86
N VAL A 331 -20.42 8.61 -4.56
CA VAL A 331 -21.32 9.11 -3.51
C VAL A 331 -20.94 10.52 -3.11
N LEU A 332 -21.85 11.20 -2.40
CA LEU A 332 -21.58 12.50 -1.80
C LEU A 332 -21.32 12.32 -0.29
N ALA A 333 -20.07 12.50 0.12
CA ALA A 333 -19.61 12.42 1.51
C ALA A 333 -19.24 13.81 2.01
N GLU A 334 -19.95 14.33 3.01
CA GLU A 334 -19.89 15.75 3.42
C GLU A 334 -20.00 16.68 2.19
N ASP A 335 -20.96 16.37 1.30
CA ASP A 335 -21.19 16.98 -0.02
C ASP A 335 -20.04 16.87 -1.04
N LEU A 336 -18.93 16.23 -0.69
CA LEU A 336 -17.80 16.00 -1.59
C LEU A 336 -17.95 14.67 -2.37
N PRO A 337 -17.78 14.69 -3.70
CA PRO A 337 -17.73 13.47 -4.52
C PRO A 337 -16.60 12.49 -4.13
N ALA A 338 -16.97 11.35 -3.57
CA ALA A 338 -16.06 10.29 -3.13
C ALA A 338 -16.48 8.93 -3.70
N GLU A 339 -15.53 8.02 -3.88
CA GLU A 339 -15.81 6.71 -4.43
C GLU A 339 -16.57 5.80 -3.44
N SER A 340 -17.47 4.96 -3.94
CA SER A 340 -17.98 3.82 -3.19
C SER A 340 -16.92 2.72 -3.12
N PHE A 341 -17.11 1.69 -2.29
CA PHE A 341 -16.18 0.56 -2.25
C PHE A 341 -16.07 -0.10 -3.63
N TYR A 342 -14.85 -0.16 -4.16
CA TYR A 342 -14.49 -0.89 -5.37
C TYR A 342 -13.90 -2.25 -4.97
N PRO A 343 -14.61 -3.37 -5.18
CA PRO A 343 -14.18 -4.70 -4.75
C PRO A 343 -13.15 -5.31 -5.73
N GLY A 344 -12.09 -4.55 -6.02
CA GLY A 344 -10.95 -5.09 -6.76
C GLY A 344 -10.21 -6.16 -5.96
N PRO A 345 -9.34 -6.97 -6.59
CA PRO A 345 -8.63 -8.07 -5.94
C PRO A 345 -7.99 -7.67 -4.60
N GLN A 346 -7.27 -6.54 -4.58
CA GLN A 346 -6.59 -6.02 -3.39
C GLN A 346 -7.56 -5.63 -2.26
N ALA A 347 -8.73 -5.07 -2.62
CA ALA A 347 -9.73 -4.64 -1.66
C ALA A 347 -10.46 -5.84 -1.02
N LEU A 348 -10.65 -6.92 -1.77
CA LEU A 348 -11.22 -8.17 -1.26
C LEU A 348 -10.26 -8.92 -0.33
N GLU A 349 -8.96 -8.84 -0.59
CA GLU A 349 -7.91 -9.44 0.25
C GLU A 349 -7.73 -8.73 1.59
N ALA A 350 -8.03 -7.43 1.64
CA ALA A 350 -7.99 -6.63 2.85
C ALA A 350 -9.13 -6.92 3.85
N LEU A 351 -10.14 -7.67 3.43
CA LEU A 351 -11.30 -8.04 4.25
C LEU A 351 -11.08 -9.38 4.95
N ASP A 352 -11.71 -9.57 6.09
CA ASP A 352 -11.71 -10.87 6.75
C ASP A 352 -12.45 -11.93 5.93
N ALA A 353 -12.29 -13.20 6.32
CA ALA A 353 -12.85 -14.32 5.57
C ALA A 353 -14.38 -14.30 5.50
N GLU A 354 -15.05 -13.75 6.52
CA GLU A 354 -16.51 -13.68 6.58
C GLU A 354 -17.04 -12.60 5.63
N ALA A 355 -16.48 -11.39 5.70
CA ALA A 355 -16.79 -10.29 4.80
C ALA A 355 -16.51 -10.65 3.34
N ARG A 356 -15.39 -11.33 3.04
CA ARG A 356 -15.07 -11.77 1.69
C ARG A 356 -16.05 -12.82 1.16
N ALA A 357 -16.47 -13.77 2.00
CA ALA A 357 -17.46 -14.77 1.62
C ALA A 357 -18.85 -14.13 1.37
N GLU A 358 -19.23 -13.15 2.18
CA GLU A 358 -20.46 -12.38 1.99
C GLU A 358 -20.43 -11.60 0.68
N LEU A 359 -19.33 -10.89 0.39
CA LEU A 359 -19.15 -10.14 -0.84
C LEU A 359 -19.15 -11.04 -2.08
N ALA A 360 -18.52 -12.20 -2.02
CA ALA A 360 -18.54 -13.17 -3.12
C ALA A 360 -19.97 -13.59 -3.47
N ARG A 361 -20.86 -13.72 -2.47
CA ARG A 361 -22.29 -14.01 -2.68
C ARG A 361 -23.05 -12.83 -3.30
N LEU A 362 -22.61 -11.59 -3.06
CA LEU A 362 -23.29 -10.36 -3.52
C LEU A 362 -22.86 -9.91 -4.92
N LEU A 363 -21.58 -10.07 -5.27
CA LEU A 363 -20.99 -9.48 -6.48
C LEU A 363 -21.05 -10.39 -7.71
N GLY A 364 -21.25 -11.70 -7.53
CA GLY A 364 -21.18 -12.68 -8.62
C GLY A 364 -19.79 -12.73 -9.28
N ASP A 365 -19.69 -13.36 -10.46
CA ASP A 365 -18.40 -13.61 -11.14
C ASP A 365 -17.94 -12.47 -12.07
N THR A 366 -18.69 -11.36 -12.16
CA THR A 366 -18.34 -10.28 -13.08
C THR A 366 -17.32 -9.33 -12.44
N PRO A 367 -16.19 -9.03 -13.11
CA PRO A 367 -15.22 -8.08 -12.59
C PRO A 367 -15.87 -6.69 -12.40
N PRO A 368 -15.62 -6.00 -11.28
CA PRO A 368 -16.17 -4.67 -11.07
C PRO A 368 -15.56 -3.67 -12.06
N GLU A 369 -16.38 -2.85 -12.69
CA GLU A 369 -15.90 -1.73 -13.52
C GLU A 369 -15.79 -0.44 -12.68
N PRO A 370 -14.72 0.35 -12.83
CA PRO A 370 -14.57 1.59 -12.09
C PRO A 370 -15.47 2.71 -12.63
N ALA A 371 -16.08 3.51 -11.74
CA ALA A 371 -16.94 4.64 -12.12
C ALA A 371 -16.23 5.68 -13.00
N HIS A 372 -14.94 5.90 -12.74
CA HIS A 372 -14.05 6.77 -13.51
C HIS A 372 -12.62 6.21 -13.50
N PRO A 373 -11.75 6.62 -14.44
CA PRO A 373 -10.36 6.19 -14.44
C PRO A 373 -9.62 6.57 -13.16
N PHE A 374 -8.86 5.61 -12.62
CA PHE A 374 -7.95 5.84 -11.51
C PHE A 374 -6.68 6.54 -12.01
N LEU A 375 -6.28 7.62 -11.35
CA LEU A 375 -4.93 8.17 -11.55
C LEU A 375 -3.95 7.48 -10.60
N ASN A 376 -2.79 7.13 -11.12
CA ASN A 376 -1.68 6.73 -10.28
C ASN A 376 -1.14 7.94 -9.48
N ALA A 377 -0.30 7.68 -8.46
CA ALA A 377 0.18 8.73 -7.56
C ALA A 377 0.94 9.85 -8.30
N GLN A 378 1.70 9.53 -9.36
CA GLN A 378 2.43 10.52 -10.15
C GLN A 378 1.47 11.42 -10.95
N GLN A 379 0.49 10.82 -11.63
CA GLN A 379 -0.54 11.53 -12.38
C GLN A 379 -1.40 12.41 -11.47
N ALA A 380 -1.80 11.88 -10.31
CA ALA A 380 -2.53 12.61 -9.28
C ALA A 380 -1.75 13.84 -8.79
N ARG A 381 -0.47 13.67 -8.42
CA ARG A 381 0.41 14.79 -8.01
C ARG A 381 0.56 15.82 -9.13
N ALA A 382 0.77 15.39 -10.38
CA ALA A 382 0.88 16.28 -11.51
C ALA A 382 -0.41 17.09 -11.75
N LEU A 383 -1.57 16.47 -11.54
CA LEU A 383 -2.87 17.13 -11.63
C LEU A 383 -3.01 18.20 -10.54
N VAL A 384 -2.75 17.83 -9.30
CA VAL A 384 -2.76 18.74 -8.14
C VAL A 384 -1.84 19.94 -8.35
N GLN A 385 -0.59 19.69 -8.77
CA GLN A 385 0.39 20.74 -9.04
C GLN A 385 -0.05 21.70 -10.15
N ARG A 386 -0.78 21.22 -11.17
CA ARG A 386 -1.33 22.08 -12.23
C ARG A 386 -2.49 22.94 -11.71
N HIS A 387 -3.36 22.41 -10.86
CA HIS A 387 -4.42 23.20 -10.24
C HIS A 387 -3.83 24.33 -9.38
N LEU A 388 -2.84 24.02 -8.54
CA LEU A 388 -2.10 24.99 -7.75
C LEU A 388 -1.45 26.07 -8.60
N ARG A 389 -0.70 25.68 -9.64
CA ARG A 389 0.00 26.61 -10.55
C ARG A 389 -0.96 27.59 -11.24
N HIS A 390 -2.18 27.15 -11.55
CA HIS A 390 -3.16 27.95 -12.26
C HIS A 390 -4.20 28.62 -11.35
N GLY A 391 -4.08 28.49 -10.01
CA GLY A 391 -5.03 29.06 -9.06
C GLY A 391 -6.48 28.57 -9.26
N ARG A 392 -6.65 27.35 -9.76
CA ARG A 392 -7.98 26.77 -10.02
C ARG A 392 -8.36 25.79 -8.93
N PRO A 393 -9.59 25.84 -8.40
CA PRO A 393 -10.03 24.86 -7.42
C PRO A 393 -10.08 23.45 -8.05
N LEU A 394 -9.97 22.41 -7.21
CA LEU A 394 -10.03 21.01 -7.66
C LEU A 394 -11.46 20.57 -7.97
N HIS A 395 -12.44 21.29 -7.42
CA HIS A 395 -13.84 21.27 -7.82
C HIS A 395 -14.27 22.67 -8.30
N PRO A 396 -14.73 22.81 -9.55
CA PRO A 396 -15.18 24.08 -10.11
C PRO A 396 -16.49 24.58 -9.50
#